data_AF-A0A846T1H8-F1
#
_entry.id   AF-A0A846T1H8-F1
#
_cell.length_a   1.000
_cell.length_b   1.000
_cell.length_c   1.000
_cell.angle_alpha   90.00
_cell.angle_beta   90.00
_cell.angle_gamma   90.00
#
_symmetry.space_group_name_H-M   'P 1'
#
loop_
_entity.id
_entity.type
_entity.pdbx_description
1 polymer ?
#
loop_
_entity_poly.entity_id
_entity_poly.type
_entity_poly.pdbx_seq_one_letter_code
_entity_poly.pdbx_strand_id
1 'polypeptide(L)'
;MAIIKHVNAISLAKYSTLFFALFALLLGLLLILIIGTFTPEPLQNTEMTAPSAGDVVILTIIGGVFGFVFGTLGAIIYNALSFLLGGVEIELER
;
A
#
# COMPACT_ATOMS: atom_id res chain seq x y z
N MET A 1 -28.91 -5.86 8.83
CA MET A 1 -27.95 -4.93 9.45
C MET A 1 -26.96 -5.70 10.32
N ALA A 2 -25.66 -5.52 10.10
CA ALA A 2 -24.59 -6.11 10.90
C ALA A 2 -23.67 -4.98 11.40
N ILE A 3 -23.31 -4.98 12.69
CA ILE A 3 -22.42 -3.98 13.27
C ILE A 3 -21.02 -4.57 13.41
N ILE A 4 -20.05 -3.99 12.71
CA ILE A 4 -18.64 -4.35 12.90
C ILE A 4 -18.09 -3.50 14.05
N LYS A 5 -17.79 -4.18 15.16
CA LYS A 5 -17.13 -3.58 16.34
C LYS A 5 -15.66 -3.96 16.45
N HIS A 6 -15.24 -5.01 15.77
CA HIS A 6 -13.87 -5.50 15.82
C HIS A 6 -13.40 -5.96 14.45
N VAL A 7 -12.18 -5.55 14.10
CA VAL A 7 -11.46 -5.98 12.91
C VAL A 7 -10.23 -6.74 13.37
N ASN A 8 -9.98 -7.90 12.77
CA ASN A 8 -8.77 -8.65 13.01
C ASN A 8 -7.57 -7.92 12.36
N ALA A 9 -6.85 -7.13 13.18
CA ALA A 9 -5.39 -7.22 13.30
C ALA A 9 -4.63 -7.67 12.04
N ILE A 10 -4.35 -8.96 12.09
CA ILE A 10 -3.52 -9.70 11.16
C ILE A 10 -4.20 -9.87 9.81
N SER A 11 -5.53 -10.00 9.79
CA SER A 11 -6.28 -10.10 8.54
C SER A 11 -6.14 -8.80 7.73
N LEU A 12 -6.43 -7.65 8.37
CA LEU A 12 -6.30 -6.35 7.72
C LEU A 12 -4.85 -6.10 7.28
N ALA A 13 -3.88 -6.40 8.14
CA ALA A 13 -2.47 -6.25 7.82
C ALA A 13 -2.07 -7.04 6.57
N LYS A 14 -2.53 -8.28 6.40
CA LYS A 14 -2.27 -9.10 5.19
C LYS A 14 -2.85 -8.46 3.93
N TYR A 15 -4.12 -8.02 3.97
CA TYR A 15 -4.74 -7.37 2.82
C TYR A 15 -4.06 -6.05 2.47
N SER A 16 -3.74 -5.22 3.46
CA SER A 16 -2.99 -3.98 3.26
C SER A 16 -1.58 -4.23 2.74
N THR A 17 -0.88 -5.25 3.22
CA THR A 17 0.44 -5.67 2.69
C THR A 17 0.34 -5.97 1.21
N LEU A 18 -0.61 -6.82 0.81
CA LEU A 18 -0.79 -7.20 -0.58
C LEU A 18 -1.14 -5.99 -1.45
N PHE A 19 -2.06 -5.15 -0.99
CA PHE A 19 -2.48 -3.94 -1.70
C PHE A 19 -1.32 -2.97 -1.93
N PHE A 20 -0.57 -2.63 -0.89
CA PHE A 20 0.55 -1.70 -1.00
C PHE A 20 1.74 -2.30 -1.77
N ALA A 21 2.01 -3.60 -1.65
CA ALA A 21 3.03 -4.27 -2.45
C ALA A 21 2.68 -4.22 -3.94
N LEU A 22 1.44 -4.56 -4.31
CA LEU A 22 0.98 -4.48 -5.70
C LEU A 22 1.01 -3.04 -6.22
N PHE A 23 0.59 -2.08 -5.41
CA PHE A 23 0.65 -0.67 -5.78
C PHE A 23 2.09 -0.19 -6.01
N ALA A 24 3.01 -0.55 -5.12
CA ALA A 24 4.43 -0.22 -5.24
C ALA A 24 5.08 -0.88 -6.47
N LEU A 25 4.70 -2.12 -6.78
CA LEU A 25 5.14 -2.82 -8.00
C LEU A 25 4.68 -2.07 -9.25
N LEU A 26 3.39 -1.75 -9.34
CA LEU A 26 2.82 -1.03 -10.49
C LEU A 26 3.46 0.34 -10.65
N LEU A 27 3.66 1.06 -9.55
CA LEU A 27 4.31 2.38 -9.56
C LEU A 27 5.79 2.27 -9.97
N GLY A 28 6.51 1.25 -9.50
CA GLY A 28 7.89 0.98 -9.90
C GLY A 28 8.01 0.70 -11.41
N LEU A 29 7.13 -0.14 -11.95
CA LEU A 29 7.07 -0.42 -13.40
C LEU A 29 6.73 0.84 -14.21
N LEU A 30 5.80 1.65 -13.71
CA LEU A 30 5.45 2.94 -14.32
C LEU A 30 6.66 3.89 -14.34
N LEU A 31 7.43 3.97 -13.26
CA LEU A 31 8.63 4.80 -13.17
C LEU A 31 9.70 4.36 -14.16
N ILE A 32 9.94 3.05 -14.30
CA ILE A 32 10.85 2.53 -15.32
C ILE A 32 10.40 2.98 -16.72
N LEU A 33 9.10 2.84 -17.02
CA LEU A 33 8.56 3.23 -18.32
C LEU A 33 8.75 4.74 -18.56
N ILE A 34 8.33 5.57 -17.61
CA ILE A 34 8.39 7.03 -17.76
C ILE A 34 9.83 7.51 -17.89
N ILE A 35 10.72 7.11 -16.97
CA ILE A 35 12.09 7.57 -16.97
C ILE A 35 12.86 6.97 -18.15
N GLY A 36 12.60 5.72 -18.51
CA GLY A 36 13.27 5.03 -19.62
C GLY A 36 12.85 5.49 -21.02
N THR A 37 11.68 6.11 -21.17
CA THR A 37 11.16 6.49 -22.51
C THR A 37 10.95 7.99 -22.71
N PHE A 38 10.72 8.77 -21.64
CA PHE A 38 10.36 10.19 -21.75
C PHE A 38 11.43 11.15 -21.18
N THR A 39 12.62 10.69 -20.81
CA THR A 39 13.70 11.60 -20.39
C THR A 39 14.30 12.34 -21.60
N PRO A 40 14.21 13.69 -21.66
CA PRO A 40 14.83 14.47 -22.74
C PRO A 40 16.35 14.38 -22.69
N GLU A 41 17.01 14.34 -23.86
CA GLU A 41 18.49 14.35 -24.00
C GLU A 41 19.25 15.36 -23.12
N PRO A 42 18.83 16.63 -22.93
CA PRO A 42 19.57 17.57 -22.09
C PRO A 42 19.63 17.17 -20.59
N LEU A 43 18.77 16.26 -20.14
CA LEU A 43 18.76 15.73 -18.77
C LEU A 43 19.58 14.45 -18.62
N GLN A 44 20.08 13.83 -19.70
CA GLN A 44 20.91 12.62 -19.65
C GLN A 44 22.28 12.83 -19.00
N ASN A 45 22.74 14.09 -18.90
CA ASN A 45 23.99 14.45 -18.20
C ASN A 45 23.81 14.59 -16.69
N THR A 46 22.57 14.57 -16.19
CA THR A 46 22.26 14.47 -14.77
C THR A 46 22.26 12.98 -14.42
N GLU A 47 22.90 12.57 -13.32
CA GLU A 47 23.06 11.18 -12.87
C GLU A 47 21.75 10.45 -12.50
N MET A 48 20.61 10.87 -13.06
CA MET A 48 19.31 10.25 -12.83
C MET A 48 19.20 8.97 -13.67
N THR A 49 19.87 7.92 -13.21
CA THR A 49 19.75 6.58 -13.77
C THR A 49 18.32 6.06 -13.58
N ALA A 50 17.74 5.50 -14.65
CA ALA A 50 16.46 4.83 -14.57
C ALA A 50 16.49 3.71 -13.51
N PRO A 51 15.42 3.52 -12.72
CA PRO A 51 15.36 2.43 -11.75
C PRO A 51 15.58 1.09 -12.44
N SER A 52 16.40 0.23 -11.84
CA SER A 52 16.59 -1.13 -12.32
C SER A 52 15.41 -2.02 -11.91
N ALA A 53 15.28 -3.19 -12.55
CA ALA A 53 14.30 -4.19 -12.13
C ALA A 53 14.51 -4.64 -10.67
N GLY A 54 15.76 -4.64 -10.18
CA GLY A 54 16.08 -4.94 -8.78
C GLY A 54 15.49 -3.89 -7.82
N ASP A 55 15.55 -2.62 -8.19
CA ASP A 55 15.00 -1.52 -7.39
C ASP A 55 13.48 -1.63 -7.25
N VAL A 56 12.79 -2.08 -8.30
CA VAL A 56 11.34 -2.33 -8.26
C VAL A 56 10.97 -3.45 -7.30
N VAL A 57 11.77 -4.53 -7.25
CA VAL A 57 11.56 -5.62 -6.29
C VAL A 57 11.75 -5.12 -4.86
N ILE A 58 12.82 -4.35 -4.60
CA ILE A 58 13.07 -3.75 -3.28
C ILE A 58 11.93 -2.81 -2.89
N LEU A 59 11.50 -1.92 -3.80
CA LEU A 59 10.39 -1.00 -3.58
C LEU A 59 9.09 -1.75 -3.25
N THR A 60 8.83 -2.87 -3.94
CA THR A 60 7.66 -3.73 -3.71
C THR A 60 7.68 -4.33 -2.30
N ILE A 61 8.84 -4.84 -1.86
CA ILE A 61 9.01 -5.39 -0.52
C ILE A 61 8.80 -4.31 0.54
N ILE A 62 9.42 -3.14 0.35
CA ILE A 62 9.27 -1.98 1.25
C ILE A 62 7.80 -1.56 1.33
N GLY A 63 7.13 -1.43 0.18
CA GLY A 63 5.70 -1.12 0.10
C GLY A 63 4.84 -2.13 0.85
N GLY A 64 5.12 -3.43 0.71
CA GLY A 64 4.46 -4.48 1.48
C GLY A 64 4.65 -4.34 2.99
N VAL A 65 5.89 -4.10 3.45
CA VAL A 65 6.19 -3.89 4.88
C VAL A 65 5.44 -2.68 5.42
N PHE A 66 5.43 -1.56 4.69
CA PHE A 66 4.63 -0.39 5.07
C PHE A 66 3.14 -0.72 5.13
N GLY A 67 2.61 -1.41 4.12
CA GLY A 67 1.22 -1.87 4.10
C GLY A 67 0.86 -2.74 5.31
N PHE A 68 1.76 -3.63 5.72
CA PHE A 68 1.60 -4.45 6.92
C PHE A 68 1.50 -3.59 8.18
N VAL A 69 2.46 -2.67 8.36
CA VAL A 69 2.53 -1.79 9.54
C VAL A 69 1.30 -0.89 9.60
N PHE A 70 0.95 -0.21 8.52
CA PHE A 70 -0.22 0.67 8.48
C PHE A 70 -1.53 -0.10 8.61
N GLY A 71 -1.66 -1.28 8.01
CA GLY A 71 -2.84 -2.12 8.16
C GLY A 71 -3.02 -2.60 9.61
N THR A 72 -1.93 -3.00 10.27
CA THR A 72 -1.94 -3.39 11.69
C THR A 72 -2.34 -2.21 12.57
N LEU A 73 -1.67 -1.06 12.41
CA LEU A 73 -1.96 0.15 13.17
C LEU A 73 -3.40 0.63 12.94
N GLY A 74 -3.88 0.61 11.70
CA GLY A 74 -5.25 0.97 11.34
C GLY A 74 -6.28 0.10 12.05
N ALA A 75 -6.09 -1.21 12.09
CA ALA A 75 -6.98 -2.10 12.84
C ALA A 75 -6.92 -1.88 14.35
N ILE A 76 -5.73 -1.63 14.93
CA ILE A 76 -5.60 -1.31 16.36
C ILE A 76 -6.36 -0.02 16.69
N ILE A 77 -6.15 1.02 15.90
CA ILE A 77 -6.83 2.32 16.07
C ILE A 77 -8.34 2.16 15.92
N TYR A 78 -8.80 1.44 14.90
CA TYR A 78 -10.23 1.16 14.69
C TYR A 78 -10.83 0.41 15.87
N ASN A 79 -10.17 -0.63 16.38
CA ASN A 79 -10.64 -1.40 17.53
C ASN A 79 -10.70 -0.57 18.81
N ALA A 80 -9.76 0.38 18.99
CA ALA A 80 -9.79 1.31 20.11
C ALA A 80 -10.94 2.32 20.00
N LEU A 81 -11.15 2.90 18.81
CA LEU A 81 -12.19 3.91 18.57
C LEU A 81 -13.60 3.32 18.56
N SER A 82 -13.77 2.10 18.07
CA SER A 82 -15.06 1.39 18.05
C SER A 82 -15.58 1.09 19.46
N PHE A 83 -14.70 0.96 20.46
CA PHE A 83 -15.11 0.88 21.86
C PHE A 83 -15.80 2.17 22.33
N LEU A 84 -15.35 3.33 21.84
CA LEU A 84 -15.90 4.65 22.21
C LEU A 84 -17.13 5.02 21.37
N LEU A 85 -17.12 4.70 20.07
CA LEU A 85 -18.09 5.20 19.09
C LEU A 85 -19.16 4.17 18.66
N GLY A 86 -19.07 2.93 19.13
CA GLY A 86 -20.09 1.89 18.90
C GLY A 86 -19.86 1.01 17.66
N GLY A 87 -18.86 1.30 16.82
CA GLY A 87 -18.52 0.53 15.62
C GLY A 87 -19.15 1.08 14.34
N VAL A 88 -19.03 0.33 13.22
CA VAL A 88 -19.62 0.70 11.92
C VAL A 88 -20.78 -0.24 11.60
N GLU A 89 -21.96 0.33 11.34
CA GLU A 89 -23.12 -0.42 10.89
C GLU A 89 -23.06 -0.65 9.38
N ILE A 90 -23.28 -1.87 8.95
CA ILE A 90 -23.24 -2.27 7.54
C ILE A 90 -24.54 -2.99 7.20
N GLU A 91 -25.16 -2.58 6.10
CA GLU A 91 -26.29 -3.29 5.54
C GLU A 91 -25.77 -4.31 4.53
N LEU A 92 -25.88 -5.59 4.88
CA LEU A 92 -25.55 -6.69 3.98
C LEU A 92 -26.78 -6.94 3.12
N GLU A 93 -26.81 -6.37 1.92
CA GLU A 93 -27.74 -6.80 0.87
C GLU A 93 -27.39 -8.24 0.49
N ARG A 94 -28.40 -9.11 0.51
CA ARG A 94 -28.26 -10.54 0.28
C ARG A 94 -28.67 -10.89 -1.14
#